data_AF-A0AAV9QVP7-F1
#
_entry.id   AF-A0AAV9QVP7-F1
#
_cell.length_a   1.000
_cell.length_b   1.000
_cell.length_c   1.000
_cell.angle_alpha   90.00
_cell.angle_beta   90.00
_cell.angle_gamma   90.00
#
_symmetry.space_group_name_H-M   'P 1'
#
loop_
_entity.id
_entity.type
_entity.pdbx_description
1 polymer ?
#
loop_
_entity_poly.entity_id
_entity_poly.type
_entity_poly.pdbx_seq_one_letter_code
_entity_poly.pdbx_strand_id
1 'polypeptide(L)'
;MRRSGSSNQRRLNGYKTNQYNLSHHRPLWLGMEHDGQGNRCADETSMGSIMAPLVQAAFHRYHWSRCSKQELNRYIHSYDCLLDDPFEHKWPKLPELPGINYSMDEQCRFDFGIGYKMCTAFRTYDPCKQLWCSHPDNQYFCKTKKGPPVDGTECSPGKWCFKGHCIWRSSQEPQGHDGNWGSWSKFGSCSRTCGGGVRSRSRQCNDPPPAYGGRDCPGSAFDYQMCNTEECAGPYEDFRAQQCIQRSNKYHNNIKHTWLPYEHPDEAHKCELSCKSKDTGEVVFMNQVMHDGTRCSYTDPFSVCARGECLVSLK
;
A
#
# COMPACT_ATOMS: atom_id res chain seq x y z
N MET A 1 50.95 -8.58 7.00
CA MET A 1 49.84 -7.65 7.36
C MET A 1 48.96 -7.33 6.15
N ARG A 2 48.10 -8.24 5.69
CA ARG A 2 47.07 -8.00 4.64
C ARG A 2 45.93 -9.01 4.80
N ARG A 3 45.15 -8.95 5.88
CA ARG A 3 43.94 -9.80 6.04
C ARG A 3 42.76 -9.14 6.76
N SER A 4 42.88 -7.91 7.24
CA SER A 4 41.81 -7.23 7.99
C SER A 4 40.77 -6.49 7.12
N GLY A 5 41.05 -6.21 5.83
CA GLY A 5 40.14 -5.44 4.95
C GLY A 5 39.02 -6.25 4.25
N SER A 6 39.17 -7.58 4.10
CA SER A 6 38.22 -8.43 3.34
C SER A 6 36.96 -8.83 4.13
N SER A 7 37.03 -8.79 5.48
CA SER A 7 35.91 -9.19 6.35
C SER A 7 34.81 -8.12 6.41
N ASN A 8 35.18 -6.84 6.44
CA ASN A 8 34.21 -5.73 6.55
C ASN A 8 33.53 -5.42 5.19
N GLN A 9 34.22 -5.61 4.07
CA GLN A 9 33.67 -5.43 2.72
C GLN A 9 32.49 -6.37 2.42
N ARG A 10 32.54 -7.62 2.92
CA ARG A 10 31.44 -8.58 2.83
C ARG A 10 30.29 -8.27 3.81
N ARG A 11 30.56 -7.54 4.90
CA ARG A 11 29.55 -7.26 5.94
C ARG A 11 28.50 -6.24 5.51
N LEU A 12 28.81 -5.14 4.81
CA LEU A 12 27.79 -4.14 4.43
C LEU A 12 27.00 -4.42 3.16
N ASN A 13 27.69 -4.73 2.06
CA ASN A 13 27.02 -5.19 0.84
C ASN A 13 26.23 -6.46 1.15
N GLY A 14 26.72 -7.27 2.09
CA GLY A 14 25.97 -8.37 2.68
C GLY A 14 24.78 -7.91 3.51
N TYR A 15 24.84 -6.86 4.32
CA TYR A 15 23.75 -6.55 5.26
C TYR A 15 22.40 -6.24 4.60
N LYS A 16 22.35 -5.27 3.67
CA LYS A 16 21.08 -4.88 3.02
C LYS A 16 20.56 -5.97 2.08
N THR A 17 21.45 -6.56 1.28
CA THR A 17 21.10 -7.60 0.32
C THR A 17 20.79 -8.92 1.02
N ASN A 18 21.52 -9.32 2.06
CA ASN A 18 21.22 -10.52 2.85
C ASN A 18 19.96 -10.34 3.68
N GLN A 19 19.68 -9.15 4.25
CA GLN A 19 18.44 -8.95 4.99
C GLN A 19 17.22 -9.05 4.07
N TYR A 20 17.30 -8.47 2.87
CA TYR A 20 16.26 -8.66 1.85
C TYR A 20 16.16 -10.13 1.43
N ASN A 21 17.27 -10.78 1.09
CA ASN A 21 17.28 -12.19 0.67
C ASN A 21 16.74 -13.12 1.77
N LEU A 22 17.08 -12.88 3.04
CA LEU A 22 16.56 -13.65 4.17
C LEU A 22 15.06 -13.43 4.35
N SER A 23 14.57 -12.19 4.19
CA SER A 23 13.15 -11.89 4.23
C SER A 23 12.41 -12.45 3.01
N HIS A 24 13.01 -12.49 1.83
CA HIS A 24 12.40 -13.06 0.63
C HIS A 24 12.37 -14.59 0.65
N HIS A 25 13.46 -15.25 1.07
CA HIS A 25 13.55 -16.70 1.01
C HIS A 25 12.87 -17.40 2.18
N ARG A 26 12.94 -16.89 3.43
CA ARG A 26 12.31 -17.55 4.60
C ARG A 26 10.84 -17.95 4.40
N PRO A 27 9.98 -17.09 3.84
CA PRO A 27 8.57 -17.39 3.59
C PRO A 27 8.33 -18.44 2.52
N LEU A 28 9.23 -18.59 1.54
CA LEU A 28 9.13 -19.68 0.56
C LEU A 28 9.25 -21.05 1.25
N TRP A 29 10.06 -21.15 2.32
CA TRP A 29 10.12 -22.35 3.16
C TRP A 29 8.83 -22.59 3.97
N LEU A 30 8.07 -21.52 4.22
CA LEU A 30 6.75 -21.55 4.84
C LEU A 30 5.62 -21.65 3.79
N GLY A 31 5.93 -22.10 2.57
CA GLY A 31 4.93 -22.35 1.53
C GLY A 31 4.33 -21.10 0.87
N MET A 32 4.88 -19.90 1.09
CA MET A 32 4.40 -18.71 0.38
C MET A 32 4.84 -18.74 -1.08
N GLU A 33 3.96 -18.27 -1.97
CA GLU A 33 4.24 -18.10 -3.40
C GLU A 33 4.67 -16.67 -3.74
N HIS A 34 5.22 -16.49 -4.95
CA HIS A 34 5.56 -15.16 -5.44
C HIS A 34 4.31 -14.33 -5.75
N ASP A 35 4.39 -13.03 -5.50
CA ASP A 35 3.34 -12.09 -5.88
C ASP A 35 3.21 -11.97 -7.40
N GLY A 36 1.97 -11.99 -7.89
CA GLY A 36 1.64 -11.90 -9.31
C GLY A 36 1.86 -13.19 -10.11
N GLN A 37 2.32 -14.28 -9.46
CA GLN A 37 2.34 -15.62 -10.05
C GLN A 37 1.12 -16.40 -9.56
N GLY A 38 0.04 -16.41 -10.32
CA GLY A 38 -1.19 -17.13 -9.97
C GLY A 38 -2.09 -16.46 -8.91
N ASN A 39 -1.64 -15.33 -8.34
CA ASN A 39 -2.42 -14.52 -7.38
C ASN A 39 -2.63 -13.07 -7.87
N ARG A 40 -3.51 -12.34 -7.19
CA ARG A 40 -3.95 -10.97 -7.57
C ARG A 40 -2.99 -9.85 -7.13
N CYS A 41 -1.84 -10.16 -6.54
CA CYS A 41 -0.91 -9.16 -6.00
C CYS A 41 0.17 -8.69 -6.98
N ALA A 42 -0.10 -8.77 -8.29
CA ALA A 42 0.83 -8.32 -9.33
C ALA A 42 1.10 -6.80 -9.25
N ASP A 43 0.10 -6.01 -8.86
CA ASP A 43 0.21 -4.57 -8.65
C ASP A 43 1.24 -4.21 -7.56
N GLU A 44 1.30 -5.03 -6.51
CA GLU A 44 2.20 -4.83 -5.37
C GLU A 44 3.68 -5.16 -5.67
N THR A 45 3.96 -5.93 -6.73
CA THR A 45 5.34 -6.24 -7.14
C THR A 45 6.11 -4.97 -7.52
N SER A 46 5.45 -4.07 -8.24
CA SER A 46 5.99 -2.77 -8.66
C SER A 46 6.17 -1.78 -7.51
N MET A 47 5.43 -1.96 -6.43
CA MET A 47 5.48 -1.13 -5.21
C MET A 47 6.58 -1.58 -4.24
N GLY A 48 7.25 -2.70 -4.53
CA GLY A 48 8.37 -3.20 -3.75
C GLY A 48 8.05 -4.35 -2.81
N SER A 49 7.05 -5.17 -3.13
CA SER A 49 6.76 -6.35 -2.32
C SER A 49 7.99 -7.27 -2.15
N ILE A 50 8.19 -7.80 -0.95
CA ILE A 50 9.26 -8.72 -0.61
C ILE A 50 9.15 -10.01 -1.43
N MET A 51 7.93 -10.51 -1.70
CA MET A 51 7.68 -11.75 -2.43
C MET A 51 7.55 -11.55 -3.94
N ALA A 52 7.95 -10.39 -4.49
CA ALA A 52 8.00 -10.20 -5.93
C ALA A 52 8.99 -11.18 -6.59
N PRO A 53 8.69 -11.73 -7.79
CA PRO A 53 9.54 -12.71 -8.47
C PRO A 53 10.84 -12.11 -9.02
N LEU A 54 10.88 -10.79 -9.20
CA LEU A 54 12.06 -10.03 -9.58
C LEU A 54 12.25 -8.88 -8.59
N VAL A 55 13.50 -8.67 -8.15
CA VAL A 55 13.85 -7.55 -7.26
C VAL A 55 13.75 -6.24 -8.05
N GLN A 56 12.54 -5.69 -8.12
CA GLN A 56 12.25 -4.41 -8.77
C GLN A 56 12.19 -3.25 -7.77
N ALA A 57 12.12 -3.56 -6.47
CA ALA A 57 12.03 -2.60 -5.39
C ALA A 57 13.31 -1.78 -5.23
N ALA A 58 13.18 -0.46 -5.11
CA ALA A 58 14.24 0.37 -4.54
C ALA A 58 14.36 0.08 -3.03
N PHE A 59 15.58 -0.10 -2.51
CA PHE A 59 15.87 -0.53 -1.12
C PHE A 59 15.34 0.38 0.00
N HIS A 60 14.56 1.42 -0.34
CA HIS A 60 13.89 2.32 0.60
C HIS A 60 12.47 1.90 1.01
N ARG A 61 11.82 0.97 0.27
CA ARG A 61 10.42 0.56 0.51
C ARG A 61 10.26 -0.90 0.13
N TYR A 62 10.18 -1.74 1.16
CA TYR A 62 9.82 -3.15 1.04
C TYR A 62 8.71 -3.46 2.04
N HIS A 63 7.69 -4.15 1.58
CA HIS A 63 6.55 -4.56 2.40
C HIS A 63 6.13 -5.98 2.04
N TRP A 64 5.37 -6.60 2.94
CA TRP A 64 4.69 -7.87 2.66
C TRP A 64 3.37 -7.59 1.96
N SER A 65 3.10 -8.26 0.85
CA SER A 65 1.86 -8.06 0.10
C SER A 65 0.62 -8.55 0.85
N ARG A 66 -0.56 -8.15 0.36
CA ARG A 66 -1.84 -8.71 0.82
C ARG A 66 -1.89 -10.24 0.67
N CYS A 67 -1.33 -10.78 -0.41
CA CYS A 67 -1.28 -12.22 -0.68
C CYS A 67 -0.32 -12.93 0.29
N SER A 68 0.88 -12.39 0.51
CA SER A 68 1.85 -12.93 1.47
C SER A 68 1.24 -13.05 2.88
N LYS A 69 0.47 -12.05 3.31
CA LYS A 69 -0.24 -12.07 4.60
C LYS A 69 -1.33 -13.15 4.65
N GLN A 70 -2.10 -13.30 3.57
CA GLN A 70 -3.17 -14.30 3.49
C GLN A 70 -2.60 -15.72 3.53
N GLU A 71 -1.55 -15.99 2.76
CA GLU A 71 -0.87 -17.30 2.75
C GLU A 71 -0.25 -17.61 4.11
N LEU A 72 0.42 -16.64 4.75
CA LEU A 72 0.94 -16.83 6.12
C LEU A 72 -0.17 -17.23 7.07
N ASN A 73 -1.27 -16.48 7.11
CA ASN A 73 -2.38 -16.76 8.03
C ASN A 73 -3.06 -18.11 7.74
N ARG A 74 -3.01 -18.57 6.49
CA ARG A 74 -3.57 -19.87 6.09
C ARG A 74 -2.77 -21.03 6.69
N TYR A 75 -1.44 -20.94 6.68
CA TYR A 75 -0.56 -22.05 7.06
C TYR A 75 0.11 -21.89 8.44
N ILE A 76 0.07 -20.71 9.07
CA ILE A 76 0.74 -20.47 10.36
C ILE A 76 0.29 -21.46 11.44
N HIS A 77 -0.98 -21.85 11.43
CA HIS A 77 -1.55 -22.80 12.39
C HIS A 77 -1.13 -24.26 12.15
N SER A 78 -0.57 -24.60 10.97
CA SER A 78 -0.08 -25.94 10.66
C SER A 78 1.38 -26.15 11.03
N TYR A 79 2.07 -25.12 11.52
CA TYR A 79 3.50 -25.17 11.85
C TYR A 79 3.70 -25.28 13.37
N ASP A 80 3.57 -26.50 13.90
CA ASP A 80 3.73 -26.79 15.33
C ASP A 80 5.13 -26.38 15.87
N CYS A 81 6.16 -26.42 15.02
CA CYS A 81 7.55 -26.08 15.35
C CYS A 81 7.84 -24.58 15.50
N LEU A 82 6.82 -23.72 15.32
CA LEU A 82 6.91 -22.28 15.56
C LEU A 82 6.13 -21.85 16.81
N LEU A 83 5.54 -22.81 17.54
CA LEU A 83 4.67 -22.55 18.68
C LEU A 83 5.41 -22.64 20.03
N ASP A 84 6.61 -23.20 20.07
CA ASP A 84 7.42 -23.30 21.28
C ASP A 84 8.23 -22.02 21.52
N ASP A 85 8.21 -21.55 22.76
CA ASP A 85 9.08 -20.46 23.19
C ASP A 85 10.55 -20.92 23.15
N PRO A 86 11.47 -20.14 22.56
CA PRO A 86 12.86 -20.51 22.53
C PRO A 86 13.42 -20.68 23.96
N PHE A 87 14.11 -21.79 24.20
CA PHE A 87 14.62 -22.19 25.52
C PHE A 87 15.54 -21.15 26.19
N GLU A 88 16.16 -20.24 25.43
CA GLU A 88 16.99 -19.15 25.95
C GLU A 88 16.29 -17.78 25.87
N HIS A 89 16.02 -17.19 27.04
CA HIS A 89 15.40 -15.87 27.16
C HIS A 89 16.40 -14.70 27.09
N LYS A 90 17.70 -14.99 26.87
CA LYS A 90 18.76 -13.97 26.82
C LYS A 90 19.09 -13.64 25.37
N TRP A 91 18.21 -12.85 24.75
CA TRP A 91 18.51 -12.24 23.46
C TRP A 91 19.73 -11.31 23.61
N PRO A 92 20.71 -11.37 22.70
CA PRO A 92 21.76 -10.37 22.67
C PRO A 92 21.09 -9.01 22.51
N LYS A 93 21.56 -8.00 23.26
CA LYS A 93 21.11 -6.62 23.04
C LYS A 93 21.29 -6.32 21.55
N LEU A 94 20.22 -5.83 20.92
CA LEU A 94 20.24 -5.45 19.52
C LEU A 94 21.47 -4.55 19.30
N PRO A 95 22.33 -4.87 18.33
CA PRO A 95 23.51 -4.07 18.09
C PRO A 95 23.09 -2.65 17.75
N GLU A 96 23.94 -1.69 18.16
CA GLU A 96 23.86 -0.31 17.72
C GLU A 96 23.65 -0.23 16.19
N LEU A 97 22.85 0.74 15.74
CA LEU A 97 22.48 0.90 14.33
C LEU A 97 23.72 0.76 13.42
N PRO A 98 23.67 -0.10 12.38
CA PRO A 98 24.87 -0.50 11.65
C PRO A 98 25.64 0.68 11.05
N GLY A 99 24.94 1.72 10.60
CA GLY A 99 25.50 2.93 10.01
C GLY A 99 26.32 3.80 10.95
N ILE A 100 26.29 3.58 12.26
CA ILE A 100 27.18 4.27 13.21
C ILE A 100 28.64 3.98 12.88
N ASN A 101 28.93 2.75 12.45
CA ASN A 101 30.29 2.29 12.13
C ASN A 101 30.64 2.43 10.65
N TYR A 102 29.73 2.94 9.82
CA TYR A 102 29.89 2.95 8.36
C TYR A 102 29.36 4.26 7.76
N SER A 103 30.27 5.18 7.48
CA SER A 103 29.99 6.45 6.81
C SER A 103 29.45 6.28 5.38
N MET A 104 28.89 7.35 4.81
CA MET A 104 28.45 7.34 3.41
C MET A 104 29.59 7.04 2.43
N ASP A 105 30.80 7.52 2.72
CA ASP A 105 31.99 7.26 1.90
C ASP A 105 32.39 5.78 1.94
N GLU A 106 32.38 5.17 3.13
CA GLU A 106 32.68 3.75 3.26
C GLU A 106 31.65 2.90 2.53
N GLN A 107 30.36 3.25 2.65
CA GLN A 107 29.29 2.60 1.89
C GLN A 107 29.48 2.73 0.38
N CYS A 108 29.89 3.90 -0.12
CA CYS A 108 30.23 4.08 -1.53
C CYS A 108 31.42 3.21 -1.99
N ARG A 109 32.45 3.08 -1.14
CA ARG A 109 33.59 2.18 -1.40
C ARG A 109 33.17 0.71 -1.41
N PHE A 110 32.22 0.33 -0.56
CA PHE A 110 31.66 -1.01 -0.57
C PHE A 110 30.87 -1.26 -1.85
N ASP A 111 30.02 -0.31 -2.25
CA ASP A 111 29.12 -0.49 -3.40
C ASP A 111 29.81 -0.49 -4.75
N PHE A 112 30.76 0.41 -4.97
CA PHE A 112 31.36 0.70 -6.28
C PHE A 112 32.86 0.47 -6.35
N GLY A 113 33.50 0.14 -5.22
CA GLY A 113 34.93 -0.17 -5.15
C GLY A 113 35.79 0.98 -4.61
N ILE A 114 37.09 0.71 -4.49
CA ILE A 114 38.07 1.64 -3.94
C ILE A 114 38.05 2.97 -4.70
N GLY A 115 38.15 4.08 -3.98
CA GLY A 115 38.17 5.43 -4.54
C GLY A 115 36.81 6.11 -4.58
N TYR A 116 35.70 5.38 -4.68
CA TYR A 116 34.36 5.98 -4.64
C TYR A 116 34.06 6.60 -3.26
N LYS A 117 33.39 7.76 -3.28
CA LYS A 117 32.95 8.51 -2.09
C LYS A 117 31.57 9.13 -2.34
N MET A 118 30.96 9.71 -1.31
CA MET A 118 29.67 10.38 -1.41
C MET A 118 29.71 11.50 -2.46
N CYS A 119 28.73 11.51 -3.35
CA CYS A 119 28.69 12.45 -4.46
C CYS A 119 28.19 13.82 -3.99
N THR A 120 29.03 14.84 -4.15
CA THR A 120 28.70 16.22 -3.76
C THR A 120 28.24 17.10 -4.93
N ALA A 121 28.14 16.55 -6.14
CA ALA A 121 27.74 17.29 -7.34
C ALA A 121 26.28 17.78 -7.27
N PHE A 122 25.42 17.08 -6.53
CA PHE A 122 24.02 17.45 -6.29
C PHE A 122 23.82 17.76 -4.81
N ARG A 123 23.66 19.04 -4.45
CA ARG A 123 23.44 19.48 -3.05
C ARG A 123 21.97 19.51 -2.61
N THR A 124 21.03 19.30 -3.53
CA THR A 124 19.58 19.44 -3.29
C THR A 124 18.88 18.14 -2.91
N TYR A 125 19.59 17.01 -2.87
CA TYR A 125 18.99 15.71 -2.60
C TYR A 125 19.11 15.32 -1.12
N ASP A 126 18.05 14.71 -0.57
CA ASP A 126 18.06 14.15 0.78
C ASP A 126 18.99 12.92 0.83
N PRO A 127 20.16 13.02 1.49
CA PRO A 127 21.19 11.99 1.40
C PRO A 127 20.74 10.66 2.02
N CYS A 128 19.68 10.67 2.84
CA CYS A 128 19.14 9.46 3.43
C CYS A 128 18.15 8.74 2.54
N LYS A 129 17.61 9.36 1.48
CA LYS A 129 16.68 8.67 0.56
C LYS A 129 17.42 7.74 -0.41
N GLN A 130 18.60 8.15 -0.85
CA GLN A 130 19.39 7.43 -1.83
C GLN A 130 20.86 7.83 -1.72
N LEU A 131 21.73 6.83 -1.56
CA LEU A 131 23.16 7.02 -1.55
C LEU A 131 23.66 7.20 -3.00
N TRP A 132 24.24 8.36 -3.27
CA TRP A 132 24.89 8.70 -4.52
C TRP A 132 26.40 8.75 -4.31
N CYS A 133 27.15 8.12 -5.21
CA CYS A 133 28.58 7.94 -5.10
C CYS A 133 29.29 8.41 -6.37
N SER A 134 30.43 9.09 -6.25
CA SER A 134 31.29 9.44 -7.39
C SER A 134 32.74 9.08 -7.13
N HIS A 135 33.50 8.96 -8.22
CA HIS A 135 34.94 8.76 -8.17
C HIS A 135 35.66 10.13 -8.21
N PRO A 136 36.76 10.34 -7.46
CA PRO A 136 37.53 11.58 -7.46
C PRO A 136 37.94 12.05 -8.86
N ASP A 137 38.32 11.11 -9.73
CA ASP A 137 38.73 11.40 -11.12
C ASP A 137 37.59 11.97 -11.98
N ASN A 138 36.34 11.74 -11.59
CA ASN A 138 35.17 12.27 -12.28
C ASN A 138 34.05 12.60 -11.28
N GLN A 139 34.27 13.65 -10.49
CA GLN A 139 33.42 14.04 -9.37
C GLN A 139 31.97 14.39 -9.75
N TYR A 140 31.72 14.73 -11.02
CA TYR A 140 30.40 15.10 -11.55
C TYR A 140 29.57 13.88 -11.98
N PHE A 141 30.20 12.71 -12.12
CA PHE A 141 29.52 11.49 -12.50
C PHE A 141 29.10 10.69 -11.25
N CYS A 142 27.87 10.92 -10.78
CA CYS A 142 27.30 10.18 -9.67
C CYS A 142 26.64 8.87 -10.13
N LYS A 143 26.92 7.76 -9.42
CA LYS A 143 26.25 6.47 -9.54
C LYS A 143 25.50 6.13 -8.26
N THR A 144 24.53 5.23 -8.35
CA THR A 144 23.70 4.81 -7.22
C THR A 144 23.14 3.42 -7.43
N LYS A 145 22.92 2.67 -6.34
CA LYS A 145 22.18 1.40 -6.33
C LYS A 145 20.69 1.57 -5.95
N LYS A 146 20.15 2.79 -6.03
CA LYS A 146 18.74 3.11 -5.70
C LYS A 146 18.32 2.72 -4.28
N GLY A 147 19.25 2.82 -3.32
CA GLY A 147 19.01 2.51 -1.92
C GLY A 147 19.49 3.61 -0.98
N PRO A 148 18.82 3.79 0.18
CA PRO A 148 19.25 4.74 1.21
C PRO A 148 20.55 4.25 1.85
N PRO A 149 21.37 5.09 2.50
CA PRO A 149 22.43 4.66 3.42
C PRO A 149 21.88 3.77 4.54
N VAL A 150 22.72 2.95 5.19
CA VAL A 150 22.27 2.11 6.31
C VAL A 150 21.81 2.96 7.50
N ASP A 151 20.82 2.48 8.25
CA ASP A 151 20.33 3.19 9.45
C ASP A 151 21.48 3.42 10.43
N GLY A 152 21.58 4.62 11.00
CA GLY A 152 22.67 5.10 11.85
C GLY A 152 23.73 5.94 11.13
N THR A 153 23.75 5.98 9.79
CA THR A 153 24.76 6.73 9.01
C THR A 153 24.62 8.22 9.25
N GLU A 154 25.70 8.93 9.59
CA GLU A 154 25.65 10.39 9.74
C GLU A 154 25.28 11.09 8.42
N CYS A 155 24.25 11.93 8.46
CA CYS A 155 23.76 12.67 7.29
C CYS A 155 23.94 14.19 7.39
N SER A 156 24.15 14.69 8.60
CA SER A 156 24.47 16.09 8.92
C SER A 156 25.00 16.12 10.36
N PRO A 157 25.71 17.18 10.78
CA PRO A 157 26.22 17.28 12.15
C PRO A 157 25.10 17.05 13.19
N GLY A 158 25.25 16.01 14.00
CA GLY A 158 24.27 15.62 15.03
C GLY A 158 23.02 14.88 14.52
N LYS A 159 22.98 14.50 13.24
CA LYS A 159 21.86 13.77 12.61
C LYS A 159 22.33 12.48 11.95
N TRP A 160 21.46 11.47 11.94
CA TRP A 160 21.71 10.21 11.25
C TRP A 160 20.56 9.84 10.30
N CYS A 161 20.85 8.97 9.33
CA CYS A 161 19.85 8.33 8.51
C CYS A 161 19.14 7.25 9.33
N PHE A 162 17.82 7.27 9.31
CA PHE A 162 17.01 6.21 9.87
C PHE A 162 15.77 6.04 9.00
N LYS A 163 15.56 4.83 8.47
CA LYS A 163 14.45 4.46 7.59
C LYS A 163 14.29 5.41 6.41
N GLY A 164 15.42 5.86 5.86
CA GLY A 164 15.46 6.76 4.70
C GLY A 164 15.35 8.25 4.99
N HIS A 165 15.33 8.67 6.26
CA HIS A 165 15.20 10.06 6.69
C HIS A 165 16.39 10.55 7.51
N CYS A 166 16.80 11.81 7.32
CA CYS A 166 17.86 12.45 8.11
C CYS A 166 17.29 13.08 9.39
N ILE A 167 17.43 12.38 10.53
CA ILE A 167 16.81 12.75 11.81
C ILE A 167 17.87 13.08 12.87
N TRP A 168 17.52 13.86 13.89
CA TRP A 168 18.42 14.15 15.01
C TRP A 168 18.78 12.88 15.77
N ARG A 169 20.03 12.81 16.24
CA ARG A 169 20.51 11.76 17.14
C ARG A 169 19.82 11.94 18.50
N SER A 170 18.66 11.33 18.66
CA SER A 170 17.93 11.31 19.93
C SER A 170 18.63 10.36 20.92
N SER A 171 18.66 10.74 22.20
CA SER A 171 19.16 9.91 23.31
C SER A 171 18.19 8.78 23.71
N GLN A 172 16.93 8.87 23.29
CA GLN A 172 15.99 7.76 23.26
C GLN A 172 16.00 7.22 21.83
N GLU A 173 16.21 5.91 21.65
CA GLU A 173 16.21 5.26 20.34
C GLU A 173 15.05 5.81 19.48
N PRO A 174 15.30 6.32 18.26
CA PRO A 174 14.24 6.72 17.36
C PRO A 174 13.52 5.45 16.91
N GLN A 175 12.53 5.02 17.67
CA GLN A 175 11.63 3.96 17.26
C GLN A 175 10.67 4.56 16.24
N GLY A 176 10.73 4.05 15.01
CA GLY A 176 9.63 4.23 14.08
C GLY A 176 8.37 3.68 14.72
N HIS A 177 7.30 4.47 14.68
CA HIS A 177 6.01 4.07 15.23
C HIS A 177 4.99 4.00 14.11
N ASP A 178 4.20 2.94 14.16
CA ASP A 178 3.06 2.75 13.27
C ASP A 178 2.04 3.87 13.50
N GLY A 179 1.34 4.24 12.44
CA GLY A 179 0.27 5.22 12.50
C GLY A 179 -0.95 4.65 13.24
N ASN A 180 -1.63 5.51 13.98
CA ASN A 180 -2.92 5.20 14.58
C ASN A 180 -4.01 6.14 14.08
N TRP A 181 -5.21 5.57 14.02
CA TRP A 181 -6.39 6.28 13.57
C TRP A 181 -6.77 7.37 14.56
N GLY A 182 -6.88 8.59 14.05
CA GLY A 182 -7.58 9.65 14.76
C GLY A 182 -9.08 9.34 14.87
N SER A 183 -9.77 10.17 15.64
CA SER A 183 -11.21 10.06 15.84
C SER A 183 -11.98 10.15 14.52
N TRP A 184 -13.07 9.39 14.43
CA TRP A 184 -14.01 9.50 13.33
C TRP A 184 -14.64 10.90 13.29
N SER A 185 -14.77 11.45 12.09
CA SER A 185 -15.62 12.61 11.84
C SER A 185 -17.09 12.28 12.11
N LYS A 186 -17.91 13.32 12.24
CA LYS A 186 -19.36 13.15 12.25
C LYS A 186 -19.80 12.63 10.89
N PHE A 187 -20.85 11.81 10.87
CA PHE A 187 -21.48 11.42 9.61
C PHE A 187 -21.92 12.66 8.83
N GLY A 188 -21.63 12.65 7.53
CA GLY A 188 -22.15 13.62 6.59
C GLY A 188 -23.67 13.45 6.38
N SER A 189 -24.22 14.30 5.51
CA SER A 189 -25.62 14.22 5.10
C SER A 189 -25.91 12.91 4.38
N CYS A 190 -27.14 12.42 4.50
CA CYS A 190 -27.59 11.24 3.76
C CYS A 190 -27.64 11.56 2.25
N SER A 191 -27.21 10.61 1.42
CA SER A 191 -27.24 10.76 -0.04
C SER A 191 -28.66 10.85 -0.61
N ARG A 192 -29.66 10.34 0.10
CA ARG A 192 -31.07 10.35 -0.29
C ARG A 192 -31.95 10.74 0.88
N THR A 193 -33.11 11.32 0.60
CA THR A 193 -34.10 11.73 1.61
C THR A 193 -35.14 10.64 1.92
N CYS A 194 -35.19 9.58 1.12
CA CYS A 194 -36.07 8.43 1.27
C CYS A 194 -35.57 7.25 0.41
N GLY A 195 -36.14 6.08 0.59
CA GLY A 195 -35.93 4.87 -0.21
C GLY A 195 -34.57 4.21 0.01
N GLY A 196 -33.88 4.54 1.10
CA GLY A 196 -32.55 4.08 1.46
C GLY A 196 -31.44 4.88 0.76
N GLY A 197 -30.76 5.73 1.53
CA GLY A 197 -29.52 6.41 1.16
C GLY A 197 -28.33 5.91 1.96
N VAL A 198 -27.16 6.49 1.69
CA VAL A 198 -25.92 6.22 2.43
C VAL A 198 -25.38 7.53 2.98
N ARG A 199 -24.92 7.52 4.22
CA ARG A 199 -24.10 8.58 4.82
C ARG A 199 -22.72 8.02 5.14
N SER A 200 -21.71 8.85 5.04
CA SER A 200 -20.32 8.45 5.30
C SER A 200 -19.68 9.31 6.38
N ARG A 201 -18.69 8.73 7.05
CA ARG A 201 -17.75 9.44 7.92
C ARG A 201 -16.34 9.02 7.56
N SER A 202 -15.38 9.83 7.97
CA SER A 202 -13.96 9.63 7.65
C SER A 202 -13.10 9.80 8.89
N ARG A 203 -11.93 9.19 8.87
CA ARG A 203 -10.87 9.37 9.88
C ARG A 203 -9.54 9.52 9.19
N GLN A 204 -8.58 10.10 9.89
CA GLN A 204 -7.22 10.31 9.38
C GLN A 204 -6.23 9.47 10.18
N CYS A 205 -5.17 9.02 9.53
CA CYS A 205 -4.07 8.33 10.19
C CYS A 205 -3.09 9.35 10.78
N ASN A 206 -3.46 9.98 11.89
CA ASN A 206 -2.76 11.14 12.44
C ASN A 206 -2.67 11.16 13.97
N ASP A 207 -3.00 10.07 14.67
CA ASP A 207 -3.03 10.04 16.14
C ASP A 207 -2.27 8.84 16.76
N PRO A 208 -0.94 8.74 16.58
CA PRO A 208 -0.06 9.62 15.81
C PRO A 208 0.02 9.24 14.32
N PRO A 209 0.53 10.12 13.43
CA PRO A 209 0.84 9.73 12.05
C PRO A 209 2.01 8.75 12.02
N PRO A 210 2.09 7.86 11.00
CA PRO A 210 3.21 6.93 10.88
C PRO A 210 4.52 7.70 10.72
N ALA A 211 5.51 7.38 11.55
CA ALA A 211 6.79 8.07 11.53
C ALA A 211 7.94 7.08 11.32
N TYR A 212 8.97 7.54 10.61
CA TYR A 212 10.24 6.84 10.47
C TYR A 212 10.07 5.38 10.00
N GLY A 213 9.30 5.17 8.94
CA GLY A 213 9.04 3.84 8.38
C GLY A 213 8.02 2.99 9.15
N GLY A 214 7.26 3.59 10.08
CA GLY A 214 6.06 2.97 10.64
C GLY A 214 5.00 2.66 9.58
N ARG A 215 4.20 1.62 9.83
CA ARG A 215 3.11 1.20 8.95
C ARG A 215 1.96 2.22 9.00
N ASP A 216 1.30 2.39 7.86
CA ASP A 216 0.06 3.16 7.80
C ASP A 216 -1.06 2.46 8.60
N CYS A 217 -2.11 3.21 8.93
CA CYS A 217 -3.15 2.73 9.82
C CYS A 217 -3.91 1.54 9.21
N PRO A 218 -4.13 0.44 9.95
CA PRO A 218 -4.81 -0.73 9.43
C PRO A 218 -6.33 -0.48 9.26
N GLY A 219 -6.89 -0.85 8.10
CA GLY A 219 -8.32 -0.79 7.81
C GLY A 219 -8.74 0.41 6.96
N SER A 220 -10.05 0.66 6.86
CA SER A 220 -10.59 1.74 6.01
C SER A 220 -10.54 3.11 6.70
N ALA A 221 -10.25 4.15 5.92
CA ALA A 221 -10.37 5.55 6.32
C ALA A 221 -11.82 6.08 6.26
N PHE A 222 -12.72 5.32 5.63
CA PHE A 222 -14.13 5.65 5.45
C PHE A 222 -15.02 4.58 6.06
N ASP A 223 -16.13 5.03 6.63
CA ASP A 223 -17.19 4.19 7.15
C ASP A 223 -18.53 4.68 6.62
N TYR A 224 -19.41 3.75 6.30
CA TYR A 224 -20.68 4.01 5.62
C TYR A 224 -21.82 3.42 6.41
N GLN A 225 -22.97 4.09 6.40
CA GLN A 225 -24.17 3.62 7.06
C GLN A 225 -25.39 3.95 6.21
N MET A 226 -26.38 3.06 6.22
CA MET A 226 -27.69 3.37 5.67
C MET A 226 -28.39 4.48 6.44
N CYS A 227 -29.18 5.28 5.73
CA CYS A 227 -30.00 6.34 6.29
C CYS A 227 -31.25 6.53 5.43
N ASN A 228 -32.29 7.12 6.01
CA ASN A 228 -33.55 7.44 5.33
C ASN A 228 -34.13 6.22 4.58
N THR A 229 -34.25 5.10 5.29
CA THR A 229 -34.68 3.79 4.77
C THR A 229 -36.18 3.68 4.56
N GLU A 230 -36.95 4.64 5.06
CA GLU A 230 -38.38 4.77 4.80
C GLU A 230 -38.66 4.88 3.30
N GLU A 231 -39.73 4.23 2.84
CA GLU A 231 -40.10 4.30 1.43
C GLU A 231 -40.46 5.74 1.01
N CYS A 232 -40.12 6.09 -0.22
CA CYS A 232 -40.50 7.38 -0.78
C CYS A 232 -42.03 7.46 -0.96
N ALA A 233 -42.60 8.65 -0.76
CA ALA A 233 -44.02 8.87 -1.04
C ALA A 233 -44.30 8.75 -2.54
N GLY A 234 -45.31 7.97 -2.91
CA GLY A 234 -45.74 7.76 -4.30
C GLY A 234 -45.63 6.29 -4.73
N PRO A 235 -45.84 6.01 -6.03
CA PRO A 235 -45.60 4.68 -6.57
C PRO A 235 -44.12 4.30 -6.43
N TYR A 236 -43.87 3.01 -6.20
CA TYR A 236 -42.49 2.50 -6.13
C TYR A 236 -41.76 2.74 -7.45
N GLU A 237 -40.63 3.43 -7.39
CA GLU A 237 -39.75 3.67 -8.53
C GLU A 237 -38.34 3.16 -8.22
N ASP A 238 -37.81 2.32 -9.11
CA ASP A 238 -36.44 1.83 -9.02
C ASP A 238 -35.46 2.98 -9.31
N PHE A 239 -34.65 3.33 -8.30
CA PHE A 239 -33.68 4.42 -8.38
C PHE A 239 -32.59 4.19 -9.44
N ARG A 240 -32.23 2.92 -9.74
CA ARG A 240 -31.33 2.59 -10.84
C ARG A 240 -32.01 2.86 -12.19
N ALA A 241 -33.28 2.52 -12.33
CA ALA A 241 -34.07 2.79 -13.54
C ALA A 241 -34.21 4.30 -13.78
N GLN A 242 -34.48 5.08 -12.74
CA GLN A 242 -34.52 6.54 -12.83
C GLN A 242 -33.18 7.12 -13.34
N GLN A 243 -32.06 6.63 -12.82
CA GLN A 243 -30.73 7.04 -13.30
C GLN A 243 -30.50 6.67 -14.76
N CYS A 244 -30.93 5.49 -15.20
CA CYS A 244 -30.90 5.11 -16.61
C CYS A 244 -31.72 6.08 -17.47
N ILE A 245 -32.92 6.49 -17.05
CA ILE A 245 -33.78 7.40 -17.83
C ILE A 245 -33.22 8.83 -17.85
N GLN A 246 -32.69 9.32 -16.72
CA GLN A 246 -32.20 10.69 -16.59
C GLN A 246 -30.84 10.91 -17.26
N ARG A 247 -29.96 9.91 -17.23
CA ARG A 247 -28.56 10.05 -17.65
C ARG A 247 -28.26 9.48 -19.02
N SER A 248 -29.17 8.71 -19.61
CA SER A 248 -29.01 8.21 -20.97
C SER A 248 -29.50 9.22 -21.99
N ASN A 249 -28.80 9.28 -23.12
CA ASN A 249 -29.32 9.97 -24.28
C ASN A 249 -30.47 9.13 -24.85
N LYS A 250 -31.64 9.74 -25.09
CA LYS A 250 -32.84 9.04 -25.59
C LYS A 250 -32.61 8.40 -26.97
N TYR A 251 -31.59 8.89 -27.67
CA TYR A 251 -31.05 8.34 -28.91
C TYR A 251 -29.63 7.83 -28.67
N HIS A 252 -29.38 6.56 -28.93
CA HIS A 252 -28.05 5.96 -28.99
C HIS A 252 -27.93 5.30 -30.37
N ASN A 253 -26.84 5.55 -31.10
CA ASN A 253 -26.67 5.10 -32.49
C ASN A 253 -27.86 5.47 -33.42
N ASN A 254 -28.46 6.66 -33.25
CA ASN A 254 -29.67 7.13 -33.96
C ASN A 254 -30.95 6.30 -33.75
N ILE A 255 -30.95 5.35 -32.81
CA ILE A 255 -32.13 4.57 -32.44
C ILE A 255 -32.68 5.12 -31.13
N LYS A 256 -33.99 5.29 -31.06
CA LYS A 256 -34.67 5.70 -29.83
C LYS A 256 -34.73 4.48 -28.91
N HIS A 257 -34.07 4.58 -27.75
CA HIS A 257 -34.03 3.49 -26.78
C HIS A 257 -34.92 3.78 -25.57
N THR A 258 -35.62 2.74 -25.13
CA THR A 258 -36.26 2.69 -23.82
C THR A 258 -35.34 1.93 -22.87
N TRP A 259 -34.74 2.65 -21.92
CA TRP A 259 -33.72 2.10 -21.03
C TRP A 259 -34.32 1.41 -19.81
N LEU A 260 -33.84 0.21 -19.54
CA LEU A 260 -34.15 -0.59 -18.36
C LEU A 260 -32.91 -0.68 -17.47
N PRO A 261 -33.07 -0.78 -16.15
CA PRO A 261 -31.95 -1.00 -15.25
C PRO A 261 -31.28 -2.35 -15.53
N TYR A 262 -29.96 -2.40 -15.39
CA TYR A 262 -29.17 -3.62 -15.54
C TYR A 262 -28.26 -3.81 -14.33
N GLU A 263 -28.28 -5.01 -13.74
CA GLU A 263 -27.34 -5.45 -12.72
C GLU A 263 -26.19 -6.19 -13.40
N HIS A 264 -24.97 -5.68 -13.26
CA HIS A 264 -23.80 -6.32 -13.85
C HIS A 264 -23.41 -7.59 -13.06
N PRO A 265 -23.08 -8.71 -13.73
CA PRO A 265 -22.73 -9.96 -13.03
C PRO A 265 -21.37 -9.88 -12.32
N ASP A 266 -20.44 -9.07 -12.82
CA ASP A 266 -19.16 -8.79 -12.16
C ASP A 266 -19.32 -7.77 -11.03
N GLU A 267 -18.91 -8.15 -9.82
CA GLU A 267 -18.92 -7.31 -8.61
C GLU A 267 -18.20 -5.97 -8.81
N ALA A 268 -17.10 -5.95 -9.58
CA ALA A 268 -16.32 -4.73 -9.82
C ALA A 268 -17.12 -3.65 -10.55
N HIS A 269 -18.11 -4.06 -11.35
CA HIS A 269 -18.89 -3.17 -12.21
C HIS A 269 -20.36 -3.01 -11.75
N LYS A 270 -20.73 -3.53 -10.57
CA LYS A 270 -22.13 -3.45 -10.08
C LYS A 270 -22.61 -2.03 -9.76
N CYS A 271 -21.68 -1.14 -9.41
CA CYS A 271 -21.96 0.27 -9.12
C CYS A 271 -21.58 1.21 -10.26
N GLU A 272 -21.24 0.63 -11.41
CA GLU A 272 -21.06 1.30 -12.68
C GLU A 272 -22.41 1.30 -13.42
N LEU A 273 -22.89 2.48 -13.80
CA LEU A 273 -24.22 2.64 -14.40
C LEU A 273 -24.26 1.96 -15.76
N SER A 274 -24.92 0.80 -15.78
CA SER A 274 -25.19 0.01 -16.98
C SER A 274 -26.70 -0.06 -17.18
N CYS A 275 -27.13 0.15 -18.43
CA CYS A 275 -28.55 0.17 -18.79
C CYS A 275 -28.80 -0.73 -19.99
N LYS A 276 -29.92 -1.45 -19.98
CA LYS A 276 -30.33 -2.35 -21.06
C LYS A 276 -31.39 -1.69 -21.92
N SER A 277 -31.18 -1.68 -23.22
CA SER A 277 -32.18 -1.26 -24.20
C SER A 277 -33.31 -2.30 -24.28
N LYS A 278 -34.56 -1.87 -24.07
CA LYS A 278 -35.75 -2.72 -24.29
C LYS A 278 -35.92 -3.07 -25.76
N ASP A 279 -35.59 -2.14 -26.65
CA ASP A 279 -35.86 -2.24 -28.08
C ASP A 279 -34.86 -3.14 -28.81
N THR A 280 -33.60 -3.15 -28.38
CA THR A 280 -32.50 -3.91 -29.01
C THR A 280 -31.92 -5.02 -28.13
N GLY A 281 -32.21 -5.01 -26.83
CA GLY A 281 -31.61 -5.94 -25.85
C GLY A 281 -30.16 -5.64 -25.49
N GLU A 282 -29.53 -4.66 -26.13
CA GLU A 282 -28.13 -4.26 -25.91
C GLU A 282 -27.94 -3.64 -24.52
N VAL A 283 -26.84 -3.99 -23.85
CA VAL A 283 -26.43 -3.38 -22.59
C VAL A 283 -25.35 -2.35 -22.88
N VAL A 284 -25.57 -1.11 -22.46
CA VAL A 284 -24.64 -0.01 -22.67
C VAL A 284 -24.12 0.46 -21.33
N PHE A 285 -22.79 0.55 -21.25
CA PHE A 285 -22.11 1.18 -20.14
C PHE A 285 -22.10 2.70 -20.33
N MET A 286 -22.57 3.43 -19.33
CA MET A 286 -22.79 4.88 -19.43
C MET A 286 -21.56 5.72 -19.02
N ASN A 287 -20.40 5.10 -18.76
CA ASN A 287 -19.17 5.76 -18.27
C ASN A 287 -19.40 6.63 -17.02
N GLN A 288 -20.32 6.23 -16.15
CA GLN A 288 -20.66 6.93 -14.91
C GLN A 288 -20.90 5.95 -13.78
N VAL A 289 -20.60 6.37 -12.56
CA VAL A 289 -20.97 5.61 -11.36
C VAL A 289 -22.42 5.87 -10.96
N MET A 290 -23.07 4.84 -10.43
CA MET A 290 -24.38 4.97 -9.80
C MET A 290 -24.28 5.91 -8.59
N HIS A 291 -25.36 6.64 -8.34
CA HIS A 291 -25.46 7.54 -7.20
C HIS A 291 -25.39 6.77 -5.88
N ASP A 292 -24.74 7.35 -4.86
CA ASP A 292 -24.61 6.74 -3.54
C ASP A 292 -26.00 6.41 -2.94
N GLY A 293 -26.14 5.19 -2.42
CA GLY A 293 -27.42 4.64 -1.93
C GLY A 293 -28.23 3.87 -2.97
N THR A 294 -27.81 3.83 -4.24
CA THR A 294 -28.42 2.93 -5.23
C THR A 294 -28.11 1.48 -4.86
N ARG A 295 -29.11 0.60 -4.88
CA ARG A 295 -28.86 -0.84 -4.63
C ARG A 295 -27.94 -1.40 -5.70
N CYS A 296 -26.87 -2.07 -5.29
CA CYS A 296 -26.01 -2.79 -6.23
C CYS A 296 -26.56 -4.19 -6.55
N SER A 297 -27.37 -4.76 -5.66
CA SER A 297 -28.02 -6.05 -5.89
C SER A 297 -29.53 -5.98 -5.68
N TYR A 298 -30.29 -6.66 -6.55
CA TYR A 298 -31.72 -6.86 -6.35
C TYR A 298 -32.05 -8.00 -5.39
N THR A 299 -31.10 -8.90 -5.09
CA THR A 299 -31.31 -10.01 -4.17
C THR A 299 -31.05 -9.65 -2.71
N ASP A 300 -30.18 -8.67 -2.46
CA ASP A 300 -29.89 -8.16 -1.11
C ASP A 300 -30.26 -6.67 -0.99
N PRO A 301 -31.33 -6.30 -0.27
CA PRO A 301 -31.74 -4.91 -0.12
C PRO A 301 -30.73 -4.05 0.67
N PHE A 302 -29.79 -4.66 1.39
CA PHE A 302 -28.76 -3.98 2.19
C PHE A 302 -27.46 -3.75 1.41
N SER A 303 -27.38 -4.26 0.17
CA SER A 303 -26.23 -4.06 -0.71
C SER A 303 -26.40 -2.80 -1.55
N VAL A 304 -25.63 -1.75 -1.24
CA VAL A 304 -25.75 -0.42 -1.86
C VAL A 304 -24.42 0.14 -2.35
N CYS A 305 -24.49 0.96 -3.38
CA CYS A 305 -23.35 1.67 -3.95
C CYS A 305 -22.94 2.85 -3.08
N ALA A 306 -21.63 2.99 -2.86
CA ALA A 306 -21.05 4.22 -2.36
C ALA A 306 -19.67 4.44 -3.01
N ARG A 307 -19.44 5.64 -3.57
CA ARG A 307 -18.19 6.00 -4.26
C ARG A 307 -17.78 5.02 -5.38
N GLY A 308 -18.76 4.44 -6.06
CA GLY A 308 -18.52 3.49 -7.16
C GLY A 308 -18.24 2.05 -6.74
N GLU A 309 -18.24 1.74 -5.44
CA GLU A 309 -18.09 0.37 -4.92
C GLU A 309 -19.41 -0.16 -4.35
N CYS A 310 -19.67 -1.46 -4.54
CA CYS A 310 -20.82 -2.14 -3.95
C CYS A 310 -20.50 -2.54 -2.51
N LEU A 311 -21.16 -1.90 -1.55
CA LEU A 311 -21.02 -2.20 -0.13
C LEU A 311 -22.10 -3.21 0.28
N VAL A 312 -21.67 -4.41 0.65
CA VAL A 312 -22.56 -5.55 0.92
C VAL A 312 -23.06 -5.54 2.37
N SER A 313 -24.35 -5.80 2.57
CA SER A 313 -24.97 -5.99 3.89
C SER A 313 -24.74 -4.84 4.89
N LEU A 314 -24.86 -3.59 4.43
CA LEU A 314 -24.86 -2.42 5.30
C LEU A 314 -26.13 -2.40 6.16
N LYS A 315 -25.97 -2.50 7.48
CA LYS A 315 -27.08 -2.41 8.46
C LYS A 315 -27.29 -0.98 8.96
#